data_AF-A0AAJ5Z705-F1
#
_entry.id   AF-A0AAJ5Z705-F1
#
_cell.length_a   1.000
_cell.length_b   1.000
_cell.length_c   1.000
_cell.angle_alpha   90.00
_cell.angle_beta   90.00
_cell.angle_gamma   90.00
#
_symmetry.space_group_name_H-M   'P 1'
#
loop_
_entity.id
_entity.type
_entity.pdbx_description
1 polymer ?
#
loop_
_entity_poly.entity_id
_entity_poly.type
_entity_poly.pdbx_seq_one_letter_code
_entity_poly.pdbx_strand_id
1 'polypeptide(L)'
;MELANIIVSFFLTGVVGLYVSSRFQEKNFLHQIKTNRSEREIDKLREIAKSLEKMSGERIYYSRLLLDSLADKEFKKDSDTLQQAREEYKKAKDNWNENLNPLFIELYSIDMYDYARDIERNIHDNFRYTHNSIYKLIKYGHSIDSIISGKRHLDSAFTETRRISSEIIKHSNSRWKQIMDGDTEALAEHNLTKASTWTLFRALFNKNPNALRIRRS
;
A
#
# COMPACT_ATOMS: atom_id res chain seq x y z
N MET A 1 0.00 -35.29 -55.84
CA MET A 1 0.95 -34.72 -54.85
C MET A 1 0.55 -33.31 -54.44
N GLU A 2 0.26 -32.40 -55.37
CA GLU A 2 -0.15 -31.01 -55.03
C GLU A 2 -1.43 -30.90 -54.21
N LEU A 3 -2.50 -31.62 -54.59
CA LEU A 3 -3.77 -31.57 -53.85
C LEU A 3 -3.64 -32.02 -52.39
N ALA A 4 -2.82 -33.04 -52.13
CA ALA A 4 -2.52 -33.52 -50.78
C ALA A 4 -1.73 -32.48 -49.98
N ASN A 5 -0.73 -31.83 -50.59
CA ASN A 5 0.02 -30.75 -49.95
C ASN A 5 -0.86 -29.54 -49.63
N ILE A 6 -1.81 -29.18 -50.52
CA ILE A 6 -2.77 -28.10 -50.29
C ILE A 6 -3.69 -28.44 -49.10
N ILE A 7 -4.24 -29.66 -49.06
CA ILE A 7 -5.11 -30.11 -47.97
C ILE A 7 -4.35 -30.13 -46.63
N VAL A 8 -3.13 -30.65 -46.61
CA VAL A 8 -2.28 -30.69 -45.40
C VAL A 8 -1.90 -29.28 -44.95
N SER A 9 -1.55 -28.39 -45.88
CA SER A 9 -1.22 -26.98 -45.57
C SER A 9 -2.43 -26.23 -45.03
N PHE A 10 -3.62 -26.45 -45.59
CA PHE A 10 -4.87 -25.88 -45.09
C PHE A 10 -5.19 -26.39 -43.68
N PHE A 11 -4.99 -27.69 -43.40
CA PHE A 11 -5.24 -28.25 -42.07
C PHE A 11 -4.26 -27.72 -41.02
N LEU A 12 -2.96 -27.66 -41.34
CA LEU A 12 -1.93 -27.15 -40.44
C LEU A 12 -2.07 -25.64 -40.19
N THR A 13 -2.39 -24.86 -41.22
CA THR A 13 -2.43 -23.39 -41.09
C THR A 13 -3.79 -22.90 -40.62
N GLY A 14 -4.87 -23.45 -41.17
CA GLY A 14 -6.24 -23.09 -40.82
C GLY A 14 -6.67 -23.70 -39.50
N VAL A 15 -6.77 -25.03 -39.43
CA VAL A 15 -7.36 -25.71 -38.26
C VAL A 15 -6.41 -25.67 -37.06
N VAL A 16 -5.17 -26.12 -37.22
CA VAL A 16 -4.19 -26.13 -36.12
C VAL A 16 -3.78 -24.71 -35.74
N GLY A 17 -3.56 -23.83 -36.72
CA GLY A 17 -3.25 -22.42 -36.47
C GLY A 17 -4.34 -21.68 -35.69
N LEU A 18 -5.62 -21.80 -36.09
CA LEU A 18 -6.74 -21.19 -35.36
C LEU A 18 -6.93 -21.79 -33.96
N TYR A 19 -6.77 -23.11 -33.82
CA TYR A 19 -6.88 -23.77 -32.52
C TYR A 19 -5.76 -23.35 -31.55
N VAL A 20 -4.51 -23.30 -32.02
CA VAL A 20 -3.38 -22.84 -31.21
C VAL A 20 -3.54 -21.35 -30.88
N SER A 21 -3.88 -20.52 -31.87
CA SER A 21 -4.07 -19.08 -31.69
C SER A 21 -5.17 -18.79 -30.67
N SER A 22 -6.34 -19.43 -30.77
CA SER A 22 -7.46 -19.23 -29.82
C SER A 22 -7.08 -19.63 -28.38
N ARG A 23 -6.38 -20.76 -28.20
CA ARG A 23 -5.88 -21.19 -26.88
C ARG A 23 -4.85 -20.21 -26.30
N PHE A 24 -3.98 -19.64 -27.13
CA PHE A 24 -3.01 -18.62 -26.68
C PHE A 24 -3.70 -17.30 -26.37
N GLN A 25 -4.67 -16.87 -27.18
CA GLN A 25 -5.47 -15.66 -26.96
C GLN A 25 -6.27 -15.75 -25.66
N GLU A 26 -6.93 -16.88 -25.40
CA GLU A 26 -7.68 -17.13 -24.17
C GLU A 26 -6.78 -17.06 -22.93
N LYS A 27 -5.63 -17.74 -22.96
CA LYS A 27 -4.64 -17.69 -21.87
C LYS A 27 -4.12 -16.27 -21.64
N ASN A 28 -3.75 -15.56 -22.70
CA ASN A 28 -3.26 -14.19 -22.61
C ASN A 28 -4.33 -13.24 -22.06
N PHE A 29 -5.59 -13.42 -22.46
CA PHE A 29 -6.71 -12.62 -21.97
C PHE A 29 -6.95 -12.83 -20.46
N LEU A 30 -6.95 -14.09 -19.99
CA LEU A 30 -7.07 -14.40 -18.57
C LEU A 30 -5.89 -13.84 -17.75
N HIS A 31 -4.67 -13.96 -18.27
CA HIS A 31 -3.49 -13.33 -17.67
C HIS A 31 -3.63 -11.81 -17.59
N GLN A 32 -4.09 -11.17 -18.66
CA GLN A 32 -4.31 -9.73 -18.69
C GLN A 32 -5.37 -9.28 -17.68
N ILE A 33 -6.49 -10.00 -17.55
CA ILE A 33 -7.50 -9.72 -16.53
C ILE A 33 -6.90 -9.81 -15.12
N LYS A 34 -6.13 -10.87 -14.85
CA LYS A 34 -5.50 -11.07 -13.54
C LYS A 34 -4.50 -9.95 -13.22
N THR A 35 -3.66 -9.59 -14.18
CA THR A 35 -2.69 -8.49 -14.04
C THR A 35 -3.41 -7.17 -13.79
N ASN A 36 -4.38 -6.81 -14.63
CA ASN A 36 -5.14 -5.56 -14.50
C ASN A 36 -5.88 -5.45 -13.15
N ARG A 37 -6.49 -6.54 -12.67
CA ARG A 37 -7.13 -6.56 -11.35
C ARG A 37 -6.11 -6.27 -10.25
N SER A 38 -4.97 -6.93 -10.33
CA SER A 38 -3.95 -6.83 -9.30
C SER A 38 -3.23 -5.48 -9.32
N GLU A 39 -3.04 -4.88 -10.49
CA GLU A 39 -2.58 -3.48 -10.66
C GLU A 39 -3.52 -2.51 -9.95
N ARG A 40 -4.83 -2.64 -10.15
CA ARG A 40 -5.82 -1.79 -9.45
C ARG A 40 -5.76 -1.95 -7.93
N GLU A 41 -5.58 -3.18 -7.44
CA GLU A 41 -5.41 -3.42 -5.99
C GLU A 41 -4.11 -2.79 -5.46
N ILE A 42 -3.03 -2.83 -6.25
CA ILE A 42 -1.73 -2.21 -5.91
C ILE A 42 -1.83 -0.69 -5.89
N ASP A 43 -2.48 -0.09 -6.86
CA ASP A 43 -2.67 1.35 -6.93
C ASP A 43 -3.53 1.84 -5.76
N LYS A 44 -4.62 1.12 -5.44
CA LYS A 44 -5.42 1.38 -4.24
C LYS A 44 -4.58 1.33 -2.97
N LEU A 45 -3.70 0.34 -2.78
CA LEU A 45 -2.83 0.26 -1.61
C LEU A 45 -1.90 1.48 -1.49
N ARG A 46 -1.37 1.97 -2.62
CA ARG A 46 -0.52 3.16 -2.65
C ARG A 46 -1.32 4.42 -2.33
N GLU A 47 -2.53 4.53 -2.84
CA GLU A 47 -3.45 5.63 -2.53
C GLU A 47 -3.83 5.65 -1.04
N ILE A 48 -4.18 4.49 -0.47
CA ILE A 48 -4.45 4.31 0.96
C ILE A 48 -3.26 4.77 1.80
N ALA A 49 -2.04 4.30 1.49
CA ALA A 49 -0.82 4.68 2.21
C ALA A 49 -0.59 6.20 2.17
N LYS A 50 -0.71 6.81 0.98
CA LYS A 50 -0.55 8.25 0.80
C LYS A 50 -1.62 9.06 1.53
N SER A 51 -2.87 8.59 1.49
CA SER A 51 -4.00 9.22 2.18
C SER A 51 -3.78 9.20 3.70
N LEU A 52 -3.42 8.02 4.24
CA LEU A 52 -3.08 7.84 5.66
C LEU A 52 -1.95 8.78 6.10
N GLU A 53 -0.86 8.86 5.34
CA GLU A 53 0.27 9.75 5.65
C GLU A 53 -0.16 11.21 5.65
N LYS A 54 -0.92 11.64 4.64
CA LYS A 54 -1.39 13.02 4.52
C LYS A 54 -2.27 13.42 5.69
N MET A 55 -3.34 12.66 5.95
CA MET A 55 -4.31 13.00 7.00
C MET A 55 -3.70 12.87 8.40
N SER A 56 -2.81 11.88 8.64
CA SER A 56 -2.06 11.77 9.89
C SER A 56 -1.12 12.96 10.06
N GLY A 57 -0.36 13.29 9.01
CA GLY A 57 0.65 14.36 9.03
C GLY A 57 0.04 15.72 9.32
N GLU A 58 -1.07 16.06 8.65
CA GLU A 58 -1.84 17.27 8.91
C GLU A 58 -2.30 17.32 10.39
N ARG A 59 -2.92 16.24 10.89
CA ARG A 59 -3.40 16.19 12.28
C ARG A 59 -2.26 16.32 13.28
N ILE A 60 -1.12 15.65 13.06
CA ILE A 60 0.07 15.74 13.92
C ILE A 60 0.58 17.17 13.96
N TYR A 61 0.75 17.79 12.80
CA TYR A 61 1.28 19.14 12.68
C TYR A 61 0.43 20.16 13.46
N TYR A 62 -0.88 20.21 13.19
CA TYR A 62 -1.75 21.18 13.85
C TYR A 62 -1.99 20.87 15.34
N SER A 63 -1.91 19.60 15.75
CA SER A 63 -1.92 19.24 17.17
C SER A 63 -0.66 19.72 17.88
N ARG A 64 0.52 19.60 17.26
CA ARG A 64 1.78 20.12 17.81
C ARG A 64 1.74 21.63 17.92
N LEU A 65 1.30 22.32 16.85
CA LEU A 65 1.15 23.76 16.84
C LEU A 65 0.28 24.25 18.00
N LEU A 66 -0.89 23.64 18.20
CA LEU A 66 -1.78 23.98 19.32
C LEU A 66 -1.14 23.67 20.68
N LEU A 67 -0.46 22.53 20.83
CA LEU A 67 0.26 22.20 22.08
C LEU A 67 1.36 23.20 22.38
N ASP A 68 2.10 23.66 21.38
CA ASP A 68 3.16 24.66 21.53
C ASP A 68 2.56 26.03 21.92
N SER A 69 1.47 26.45 21.28
CA SER A 69 0.75 27.67 21.67
C SER A 69 0.19 27.60 23.09
N LEU A 70 -0.27 26.42 23.54
CA LEU A 70 -0.76 26.21 24.90
C LEU A 70 0.37 26.05 25.94
N ALA A 71 1.60 25.78 25.49
CA ALA A 71 2.76 25.64 26.35
C ALA A 71 3.37 27.00 26.73
N ASP A 72 3.13 28.02 25.93
CA ASP A 72 3.62 29.35 26.22
C ASP A 72 2.81 30.00 27.36
N LYS A 73 3.49 30.23 28.49
CA LYS A 73 2.90 30.81 29.71
C LYS A 73 2.53 32.28 29.54
N GLU A 74 3.11 32.97 28.56
CA GLU A 74 2.87 34.39 28.30
C GLU A 74 1.70 34.62 27.32
N PHE A 75 1.18 33.57 26.70
CA PHE A 75 0.06 33.71 25.77
C PHE A 75 -1.23 34.10 26.51
N LYS A 76 -1.76 35.27 26.14
CA LYS A 76 -3.11 35.69 26.53
C LYS A 76 -4.09 34.64 26.01
N LYS A 77 -5.01 34.23 26.88
CA LYS A 77 -6.03 33.20 26.61
C LYS A 77 -6.88 33.45 25.35
N ASP A 78 -6.88 34.69 24.86
CA ASP A 78 -7.66 35.20 23.73
C ASP A 78 -6.80 35.86 22.64
N SER A 79 -5.55 35.42 22.43
CA SER A 79 -4.79 35.90 21.26
C SER A 79 -5.35 35.33 19.96
N ASP A 80 -5.40 36.15 18.90
CA ASP A 80 -5.83 35.72 17.56
C ASP A 80 -5.04 34.49 17.07
N THR A 81 -3.77 34.40 17.45
CA THR A 81 -2.88 33.27 17.15
C THR A 81 -3.32 31.96 17.80
N LEU A 82 -3.77 31.98 19.07
CA LEU A 82 -4.27 30.79 19.75
C LEU A 82 -5.61 30.35 19.18
N GLN A 83 -6.48 31.32 18.85
CA GLN A 83 -7.77 31.04 18.21
C GLN A 83 -7.56 30.38 16.83
N GLN A 84 -6.65 30.92 16.03
CA GLN A 84 -6.27 30.32 14.74
C GLN A 84 -5.73 28.89 14.92
N ALA A 85 -4.83 28.67 15.88
CA ALA A 85 -4.28 27.33 16.15
C ALA A 85 -5.39 26.32 16.55
N ARG A 86 -6.40 26.76 17.31
CA ARG A 86 -7.56 25.93 17.68
C ARG A 86 -8.43 25.59 16.47
N GLU A 87 -8.65 26.54 15.58
CA GLU A 87 -9.45 26.34 14.37
C GLU A 87 -8.77 25.37 13.40
N GLU A 88 -7.48 25.55 13.16
CA GLU A 88 -6.70 24.65 12.30
C GLU A 88 -6.61 23.24 12.90
N TYR A 89 -6.40 23.13 14.22
CA TYR A 89 -6.48 21.85 14.92
C TYR A 89 -7.84 21.19 14.75
N LYS A 90 -8.94 21.95 14.91
CA LYS A 90 -10.30 21.43 14.76
C LYS A 90 -10.51 20.89 13.35
N LYS A 91 -10.15 21.65 12.31
CA LYS A 91 -10.22 21.22 10.90
C LYS A 91 -9.46 19.91 10.67
N ALA A 92 -8.22 19.81 11.15
CA ALA A 92 -7.41 18.61 10.96
C ALA A 92 -7.96 17.38 11.72
N LYS A 93 -8.51 17.60 12.92
CA LYS A 93 -9.17 16.55 13.71
C LYS A 93 -10.47 16.07 13.05
N ASP A 94 -11.28 17.00 12.52
CA ASP A 94 -12.51 16.66 11.80
C ASP A 94 -12.18 15.92 10.49
N ASN A 95 -11.21 16.40 9.70
CA ASN A 95 -10.71 15.72 8.50
C ASN A 95 -10.27 14.27 8.78
N TRP A 96 -9.49 14.04 9.85
CA TRP A 96 -9.13 12.67 10.24
C TRP A 96 -10.36 11.82 10.54
N ASN A 97 -11.28 12.33 11.36
CA ASN A 97 -12.42 11.55 11.84
C ASN A 97 -13.39 11.19 10.71
N GLU A 98 -13.58 12.11 9.75
CA GLU A 98 -14.43 11.89 8.58
C GLU A 98 -13.83 10.86 7.61
N ASN A 99 -12.50 10.86 7.45
CA ASN A 99 -11.81 9.98 6.50
C ASN A 99 -11.37 8.63 7.09
N LEU A 100 -11.40 8.46 8.42
CA LEU A 100 -10.97 7.21 9.05
C LEU A 100 -11.84 6.01 8.65
N ASN A 101 -13.17 6.17 8.69
CA ASN A 101 -14.10 5.10 8.34
C ASN A 101 -14.04 4.72 6.85
N PRO A 102 -14.04 5.68 5.90
CA PRO A 102 -13.76 5.38 4.50
C PRO A 102 -12.47 4.59 4.30
N LEU A 103 -11.36 5.01 4.94
CA LEU A 103 -10.08 4.30 4.86
C LEU A 103 -10.19 2.85 5.33
N PHE A 104 -10.95 2.60 6.41
CA PHE A 104 -11.18 1.24 6.89
C PHE A 104 -11.98 0.41 5.90
N ILE A 105 -13.05 0.95 5.32
CA ILE A 105 -13.86 0.27 4.29
C ILE A 105 -12.99 -0.12 3.10
N GLU A 106 -12.12 0.79 2.64
CA GLU A 106 -11.18 0.51 1.56
C GLU A 106 -10.23 -0.63 1.90
N LEU A 107 -9.62 -0.62 3.09
CA LEU A 107 -8.74 -1.68 3.57
C LEU A 107 -9.46 -3.03 3.69
N TYR A 108 -10.69 -3.05 4.20
CA TYR A 108 -11.51 -4.26 4.26
C TYR A 108 -11.81 -4.82 2.86
N SER A 109 -12.05 -3.97 1.87
CA SER A 109 -12.39 -4.39 0.50
C SER A 109 -11.26 -5.12 -0.24
N ILE A 110 -10.03 -5.07 0.28
CA ILE A 110 -8.82 -5.67 -0.31
C ILE A 110 -8.13 -6.67 0.65
N ASP A 111 -8.88 -7.17 1.63
CA ASP A 111 -8.46 -8.15 2.64
C ASP A 111 -7.32 -7.66 3.56
N MET A 112 -7.26 -6.35 3.85
CA MET A 112 -6.21 -5.71 4.65
C MET A 112 -6.73 -5.27 6.04
N TYR A 113 -7.59 -6.08 6.65
CA TYR A 113 -8.26 -5.78 7.92
C TYR A 113 -7.30 -5.59 9.11
N ASP A 114 -6.16 -6.27 9.11
CA ASP A 114 -5.17 -6.13 10.17
C ASP A 114 -4.57 -4.71 10.19
N TYR A 115 -4.34 -4.11 9.02
CA TYR A 115 -3.89 -2.72 8.93
C TYR A 115 -4.94 -1.72 9.42
N ALA A 116 -6.22 -1.97 9.16
CA ALA A 116 -7.29 -1.12 9.70
C ALA A 116 -7.30 -1.14 11.23
N ARG A 117 -7.19 -2.34 11.82
CA ARG A 117 -7.11 -2.53 13.27
C ARG A 117 -5.86 -1.87 13.86
N ASP A 118 -4.73 -1.97 13.18
CA ASP A 118 -3.48 -1.34 13.58
C ASP A 118 -3.57 0.19 13.55
N ILE A 119 -4.20 0.76 12.52
CA ILE A 119 -4.43 2.21 12.45
C ILE A 119 -5.31 2.68 13.62
N GLU A 120 -6.37 1.94 13.93
CA GLU A 120 -7.25 2.26 15.06
C GLU A 120 -6.50 2.24 16.40
N ARG A 121 -5.81 1.13 16.69
CA ARG A 121 -5.16 0.91 17.98
C ARG A 121 -3.87 1.70 18.17
N ASN A 122 -3.09 1.89 17.11
CA ASN A 122 -1.75 2.44 17.21
C ASN A 122 -1.68 3.92 16.79
N ILE A 123 -2.57 4.39 15.93
CA ILE A 123 -2.60 5.80 15.48
C ILE A 123 -3.77 6.55 16.12
N HIS A 124 -5.00 6.07 15.94
CA HIS A 124 -6.20 6.77 16.40
C HIS A 124 -6.26 6.88 17.92
N ASP A 125 -5.93 5.82 18.65
CA ASP A 125 -5.86 5.88 20.12
C ASP A 125 -4.82 6.89 20.62
N ASN A 126 -3.65 6.97 19.98
CA ASN A 126 -2.64 8.00 20.29
C ASN A 126 -3.20 9.40 20.05
N PHE A 127 -3.91 9.62 18.95
CA PHE A 127 -4.59 10.89 18.72
C PHE A 127 -5.69 11.21 19.74
N ARG A 128 -6.40 10.19 20.24
CA ARG A 128 -7.36 10.36 21.34
C ARG A 128 -6.66 10.79 22.63
N TYR A 129 -5.53 10.19 22.96
CA TYR A 129 -4.73 10.59 24.14
C TYR A 129 -4.16 12.02 24.00
N THR A 130 -3.69 12.40 22.80
CA THR A 130 -3.30 13.79 22.52
C THR A 130 -4.48 14.74 22.69
N HIS A 131 -5.66 14.42 22.14
CA HIS A 131 -6.86 15.25 22.30
C HIS A 131 -7.23 15.44 23.77
N ASN A 132 -7.19 14.37 24.58
CA ASN A 132 -7.44 14.44 26.01
C ASN A 132 -6.43 15.34 26.74
N SER A 133 -5.18 15.33 26.31
CA SER A 133 -4.12 16.18 26.87
C SER A 133 -4.37 17.66 26.53
N ILE A 134 -4.73 17.96 25.27
CA ILE A 134 -5.16 19.30 24.84
C ILE A 134 -6.39 19.77 25.61
N TYR A 135 -7.39 18.91 25.77
CA TYR A 135 -8.60 19.22 26.54
C TYR A 135 -8.29 19.60 27.99
N LYS A 136 -7.41 18.84 28.66
CA LYS A 136 -6.97 19.16 30.02
C LYS A 136 -6.30 20.53 30.10
N LEU A 137 -5.44 20.87 29.13
CA LEU A 137 -4.78 22.18 29.07
C LEU A 137 -5.77 23.33 28.90
N ILE A 138 -6.78 23.14 28.05
CA ILE A 138 -7.81 24.16 27.82
C ILE A 138 -8.69 24.34 29.07
N LYS A 139 -9.10 23.24 29.70
CA LYS A 139 -10.05 23.26 30.82
C LYS A 139 -9.41 23.66 32.16
N TYR A 140 -8.25 23.10 32.46
CA TYR A 140 -7.59 23.23 33.77
C TYR A 140 -6.39 24.19 33.74
N GLY A 141 -6.03 24.69 32.56
CA GLY A 141 -4.90 25.60 32.38
C GLY A 141 -3.58 24.87 32.14
N HIS A 142 -2.50 25.65 32.17
CA HIS A 142 -1.15 25.18 31.82
C HIS A 142 -0.70 23.99 32.69
N SER A 143 -0.28 22.90 32.05
CA SER A 143 0.22 21.69 32.70
C SER A 143 1.37 21.09 31.88
N ILE A 144 2.57 21.09 32.44
CA ILE A 144 3.77 20.53 31.79
C ILE A 144 3.55 19.05 31.45
N ASP A 145 2.99 18.29 32.39
CA ASP A 145 2.70 16.86 32.20
C ASP A 145 1.73 16.63 31.03
N SER A 146 0.71 17.47 30.89
CA SER A 146 -0.24 17.37 29.78
C SER A 146 0.41 17.72 28.44
N ILE A 147 1.32 18.72 28.41
CA ILE A 147 2.07 19.07 27.20
C ILE A 147 3.00 17.92 26.79
N ILE A 148 3.80 17.40 27.72
CA ILE A 148 4.74 16.30 27.47
C ILE A 148 3.98 15.04 27.02
N SER A 149 2.90 14.70 27.73
CA SER A 149 2.03 13.58 27.37
C SER A 149 1.46 13.74 25.95
N GLY A 150 0.91 14.91 25.64
CA GLY A 150 0.36 15.21 24.32
C GLY A 150 1.38 15.05 23.19
N LYS A 151 2.59 15.59 23.38
CA LYS A 151 3.69 15.47 22.40
C LYS A 151 4.16 14.03 22.23
N ARG A 152 4.35 13.29 23.33
CA ARG A 152 4.73 11.88 23.29
C ARG A 152 3.75 11.03 22.48
N HIS A 153 2.45 11.22 22.67
CA HIS A 153 1.44 10.50 21.90
C HIS A 153 1.44 10.91 20.41
N LEU A 154 1.76 12.16 20.08
CA LEU A 154 1.95 12.58 18.69
C LEU A 154 3.18 11.92 18.04
N ASP A 155 4.27 11.76 18.79
CA ASP A 155 5.47 11.08 18.31
C ASP A 155 5.22 9.58 18.08
N SER A 156 4.45 8.94 18.97
CA SER A 156 3.98 7.57 18.76
C SER A 156 3.08 7.47 17.53
N ALA A 157 2.09 8.36 17.37
CA ALA A 157 1.23 8.37 16.19
C ALA A 157 2.05 8.54 14.89
N PHE A 158 3.02 9.46 14.87
CA PHE A 158 3.92 9.64 13.74
C PHE A 158 4.71 8.37 13.39
N THR A 159 5.29 7.73 14.41
CA THR A 159 6.09 6.52 14.23
C THR A 159 5.24 5.37 13.67
N GLU A 160 4.03 5.20 14.21
CA GLU A 160 3.09 4.17 13.78
C GLU A 160 2.52 4.44 12.39
N THR A 161 2.18 5.69 12.05
CA THR A 161 1.82 6.07 10.68
C THR A 161 2.91 5.66 9.69
N ARG A 162 4.17 5.99 9.98
CA ARG A 162 5.29 5.66 9.09
C ARG A 162 5.49 4.15 8.98
N ARG A 163 5.40 3.41 10.09
CA ARG A 163 5.51 1.95 10.12
C ARG A 163 4.43 1.30 9.26
N ILE A 164 3.17 1.62 9.54
CA ILE A 164 2.01 1.03 8.86
C ILE A 164 2.01 1.38 7.37
N SER A 165 2.23 2.66 7.02
CA SER A 165 2.34 3.07 5.60
C SER A 165 3.44 2.29 4.87
N SER A 166 4.62 2.16 5.50
CA SER A 166 5.73 1.39 4.91
C SER A 166 5.39 -0.08 4.74
N GLU A 167 4.65 -0.70 5.67
CA GLU A 167 4.20 -2.09 5.57
C GLU A 167 3.17 -2.27 4.46
N ILE A 168 2.20 -1.35 4.31
CA ILE A 168 1.24 -1.34 3.21
C ILE A 168 1.97 -1.26 1.85
N ILE A 169 2.97 -0.37 1.73
CA ILE A 169 3.79 -0.24 0.52
C ILE A 169 4.62 -1.50 0.25
N LYS A 170 5.22 -2.10 1.29
CA LYS A 170 5.96 -3.37 1.14
C LYS A 170 5.03 -4.50 0.67
N HIS A 171 3.82 -4.56 1.21
CA HIS A 171 2.82 -5.54 0.80
C HIS A 171 2.42 -5.34 -0.67
N SER A 172 2.19 -4.09 -1.09
CA SER A 172 1.94 -3.73 -2.49
C SER A 172 3.09 -4.17 -3.41
N ASN A 173 4.35 -3.88 -3.05
CA ASN A 173 5.53 -4.30 -3.83
C ASN A 173 5.70 -5.83 -3.87
N SER A 174 5.38 -6.52 -2.78
CA SER A 174 5.40 -7.99 -2.74
C SER A 174 4.36 -8.59 -3.70
N ARG A 175 3.12 -8.09 -3.68
CA ARG A 175 2.07 -8.47 -4.64
C ARG A 175 2.51 -8.19 -6.08
N TRP A 176 3.09 -7.02 -6.35
CA TRP A 176 3.62 -6.68 -7.67
C TRP A 176 4.64 -7.71 -8.15
N LYS A 177 5.59 -8.05 -7.28
CA LYS A 177 6.63 -9.03 -7.58
C LYS A 177 6.03 -10.39 -7.89
N GLN A 178 5.04 -10.85 -7.12
CA GLN A 178 4.33 -12.11 -7.39
C GLN A 178 3.58 -12.12 -8.73
N ILE A 179 3.06 -10.99 -9.20
CA ILE A 179 2.39 -10.91 -10.51
C ILE A 179 3.41 -10.98 -11.65
N MET A 180 4.48 -10.17 -11.56
CA MET A 180 5.53 -10.12 -12.58
C MET A 180 6.30 -11.44 -12.68
N ASP A 181 6.52 -12.08 -11.54
CA ASP A 181 7.29 -13.32 -11.45
C ASP A 181 6.41 -14.57 -11.60
N GLY A 182 5.09 -14.47 -11.43
CA GLY A 182 4.17 -15.60 -11.44
C GLY A 182 4.59 -16.72 -10.47
N ASP A 183 4.28 -17.97 -10.82
CA ASP A 183 4.79 -19.16 -10.11
C ASP A 183 6.15 -19.61 -10.65
N THR A 184 6.99 -18.65 -11.00
CA THR A 184 8.32 -18.94 -11.56
C THR A 184 9.42 -18.45 -10.63
N GLU A 185 10.53 -19.16 -10.63
CA GLU A 185 11.76 -18.80 -9.94
C GLU A 185 12.89 -18.61 -10.95
N ALA A 186 13.90 -17.82 -10.59
CA ALA A 186 15.09 -17.68 -11.40
C ALA A 186 15.76 -19.05 -11.58
N LEU A 187 16.19 -19.34 -12.80
CA LEU A 187 16.97 -20.53 -13.11
C LEU A 187 18.24 -20.50 -12.26
N ALA A 188 18.46 -21.56 -11.51
CA ALA A 188 19.57 -21.71 -10.59
C ALA A 188 19.98 -23.20 -10.53
N GLU A 189 21.18 -23.47 -10.04
CA GLU A 189 21.73 -24.84 -9.99
C GLU A 189 20.77 -25.83 -9.29
N HIS A 190 20.13 -25.41 -8.19
CA HIS A 190 19.23 -26.24 -7.40
C HIS A 190 17.89 -26.57 -8.08
N ASN A 191 17.53 -25.88 -9.17
CA ASN A 191 16.23 -26.04 -9.82
C ASN A 191 16.32 -26.41 -11.32
N LEU A 192 17.53 -26.72 -11.81
CA LEU A 192 17.78 -27.19 -13.18
C LEU A 192 16.89 -28.38 -13.58
N THR A 193 16.56 -29.26 -12.64
CA THR A 193 15.72 -30.45 -12.86
C THR A 193 14.27 -30.12 -13.20
N LYS A 194 13.80 -28.92 -12.85
CA LYS A 194 12.46 -28.42 -13.17
C LYS A 194 12.42 -27.62 -14.48
N ALA A 195 13.58 -27.31 -15.04
CA ALA A 195 13.67 -26.54 -16.27
C ALA A 195 13.36 -27.42 -17.49
N SER A 196 12.56 -26.91 -18.43
CA SER A 196 12.37 -27.61 -19.71
C SER A 196 13.69 -27.69 -20.49
N THR A 197 13.88 -28.74 -21.29
CA THR A 197 15.06 -28.89 -22.17
C THR A 197 15.29 -27.66 -23.04
N TRP A 198 14.20 -27.00 -23.46
CA TRP A 198 14.25 -25.76 -24.23
C TRP A 198 14.76 -24.57 -23.41
N THR A 199 14.35 -24.45 -22.14
CA THR A 199 14.86 -23.42 -21.23
C THR A 199 16.34 -23.61 -20.95
N LEU A 200 16.78 -24.86 -20.72
CA LEU A 200 18.19 -25.20 -20.52
C LEU A 200 19.02 -24.91 -21.77
N PHE A 201 18.51 -25.25 -22.95
CA PHE A 201 19.17 -24.92 -24.22
C PHE A 201 19.35 -23.40 -24.38
N ARG A 202 18.31 -22.59 -24.10
CA ARG A 202 18.42 -21.13 -24.12
C ARG A 202 19.41 -20.59 -23.08
N ALA A 203 19.55 -21.25 -21.93
CA ALA A 203 20.48 -20.85 -20.87
C ALA A 203 21.94 -20.89 -21.34
N LEU A 204 22.30 -21.82 -22.22
CA LEU A 204 23.66 -21.95 -22.77
C LEU A 204 24.10 -20.72 -23.59
N PHE A 205 23.15 -19.98 -24.16
CA PHE A 205 23.41 -18.82 -25.02
C PHE A 205 23.06 -17.49 -24.36
N ASN A 206 22.62 -17.50 -23.10
CA ASN A 206 22.22 -16.29 -22.39
C ASN A 206 23.37 -15.79 -21.50
N LYS A 207 23.77 -14.52 -21.65
CA LYS A 207 24.83 -13.90 -20.82
C LYS A 207 24.50 -13.89 -19.33
N ASN A 208 23.23 -13.95 -18.96
CA ASN A 208 22.78 -14.09 -17.59
C ASN A 208 21.72 -15.21 -17.50
N PRO A 209 22.14 -16.46 -17.29
CA PRO A 209 21.23 -17.61 -17.20
C PRO A 209 20.17 -17.45 -16.10
N ASN A 210 20.51 -16.75 -15.01
CA ASN A 210 19.61 -16.49 -13.88
C ASN A 210 18.47 -15.51 -14.22
N ALA A 211 18.54 -14.82 -15.37
CA ALA A 211 17.43 -14.02 -15.88
C ALA A 211 16.32 -14.89 -16.50
N LEU A 212 16.62 -16.14 -16.85
CA LEU A 212 15.60 -17.10 -17.27
C LEU A 212 14.82 -17.55 -16.04
N ARG A 213 13.50 -17.68 -16.18
CA ARG A 213 12.62 -18.13 -15.10
C ARG A 213 12.01 -19.48 -15.44
N ILE A 214 11.88 -20.34 -14.44
CA ILE A 214 11.28 -21.68 -14.53
C ILE A 214 10.16 -21.83 -13.53
N ARG A 215 9.17 -22.70 -13.80
CA ARG A 215 8.08 -22.93 -12.85
C ARG A 215 8.61 -23.58 -11.56
N ARG A 216 8.06 -23.14 -10.42
CA ARG A 216 8.39 -23.71 -9.10
C ARG A 216 7.85 -25.13 -8.92
N SER A 217 6.80 -25.49 -9.67
CA SER A 217 6.14 -26.81 -9.73
C SER A 217 6.42 -27.54 -11.04
#